data_AF-A0A9J5XZP1-F1
#
_entry.id   AF-A0A9J5XZP1-F1
#
_cell.length_a   1.000
_cell.length_b   1.000
_cell.length_c   1.000
_cell.angle_alpha   90.00
_cell.angle_beta   90.00
_cell.angle_gamma   90.00
#
_symmetry.space_group_name_H-M   'P 1'
#
loop_
_entity.id
_entity.type
_entity.pdbx_description
1 polymer ?
#
loop_
_entity_poly.entity_id
_entity_poly.type
_entity_poly.pdbx_seq_one_letter_code
_entity_poly.pdbx_strand_id
1 'polypeptide(L)'
;MHWVAWEELCYPKKEGGIGFRSLHDVSRALFAKLWWNFRTSTSSLWSRYMGNKYCKKLHPTIVKNSGASHVWRKMLTTREDIEHDIWWQIKSGNSIFWFDNWMKQGALYFIEGERADEEEIEVQ
;
A
#
# COMPACT_ATOMS: atom_id res chain seq x y z
N MET A 1 4.85 -40.77 1.18
CA MET A 1 5.05 -39.41 1.74
C MET A 1 3.79 -38.62 1.46
N HIS A 2 3.04 -38.22 2.50
CA HIS A 2 1.83 -37.42 2.33
C HIS A 2 2.24 -35.95 2.43
N TRP A 3 2.16 -35.23 1.31
CA TRP A 3 2.33 -33.78 1.32
C TRP A 3 1.04 -33.16 1.86
N VAL A 4 1.16 -32.39 2.92
CA VAL A 4 0.07 -31.60 3.51
C VAL A 4 0.13 -30.21 2.90
N ALA A 5 -1.02 -29.61 2.58
CA ALA A 5 -1.07 -28.29 1.97
C ALA A 5 -0.46 -27.25 2.92
N TRP A 6 0.27 -26.26 2.38
CA TRP A 6 0.95 -25.25 3.21
C TRP A 6 -0.05 -24.42 4.03
N GLU A 7 -1.23 -24.20 3.47
CA GLU A 7 -2.36 -23.53 4.11
C GLU A 7 -2.81 -24.28 5.38
N GLU A 8 -2.83 -25.62 5.35
CA GLU A 8 -3.23 -26.43 6.50
C GLU A 8 -2.22 -26.36 7.65
N LEU A 9 -0.93 -26.22 7.32
CA LEU A 9 0.13 -26.04 8.32
C LEU A 9 0.05 -24.68 9.03
N CYS A 10 -0.57 -23.69 8.38
CA CYS A 10 -0.70 -22.33 8.91
C CYS A 10 -1.84 -22.16 9.91
N TYR A 11 -2.77 -23.12 10.01
CA TYR A 11 -3.83 -23.06 11.03
C TYR A 11 -3.24 -23.06 12.45
N PRO A 12 -3.93 -22.42 13.42
CA PRO A 12 -3.57 -22.52 14.83
C PRO A 12 -3.51 -23.99 15.28
N LYS A 13 -2.65 -24.29 16.26
CA LYS A 13 -2.57 -25.65 16.85
C LYS A 13 -3.90 -26.18 17.38
N LYS A 14 -4.79 -25.28 17.82
CA LYS A 14 -6.13 -25.63 18.30
C LYS A 14 -7.07 -26.11 17.19
N GLU A 15 -6.78 -25.77 15.93
CA GLU A 15 -7.56 -26.10 14.74
C GLU A 15 -6.89 -27.20 13.90
N GLY A 16 -5.88 -27.89 14.46
CA GLY A 16 -5.20 -29.01 13.80
C GLY A 16 -4.00 -28.63 12.92
N GLY A 17 -3.67 -27.34 12.84
CA GLY A 17 -2.44 -26.87 12.16
C GLY A 17 -1.20 -26.87 13.06
N ILE A 18 -0.06 -26.45 12.52
CA ILE A 18 1.21 -26.35 13.28
C ILE A 18 1.41 -24.95 13.87
N GLY A 19 0.64 -23.96 13.38
CA GLY A 19 0.74 -22.56 13.78
C GLY A 19 1.83 -21.78 13.06
N PHE A 20 2.23 -22.21 11.85
CA PHE A 20 3.14 -21.41 11.03
C PHE A 20 2.44 -20.16 10.49
N ARG A 21 3.20 -19.09 10.26
CA ARG A 21 2.65 -17.93 9.56
C ARG A 21 2.58 -18.22 8.07
N SER A 22 1.49 -17.81 7.44
CA SER A 22 1.37 -17.84 5.99
C SER A 22 2.50 -17.05 5.34
N LEU A 23 3.21 -17.68 4.39
CA LEU A 23 4.24 -17.01 3.60
C LEU A 23 3.64 -15.86 2.78
N HIS A 24 2.37 -16.00 2.37
CA HIS A 24 1.65 -14.94 1.69
C HIS A 24 1.50 -13.72 2.59
N ASP A 25 1.09 -13.89 3.85
CA ASP A 25 0.94 -12.78 4.80
C ASP A 25 2.28 -12.14 5.16
N VAL A 26 3.32 -12.94 5.37
CA VAL A 26 4.67 -12.43 5.60
C VAL A 26 5.14 -11.61 4.41
N SER A 27 4.92 -12.09 3.18
CA SER A 27 5.28 -11.35 1.97
C SER A 27 4.54 -10.02 1.86
N ARG A 28 3.23 -10.01 2.13
CA ARG A 28 2.40 -8.80 2.11
C ARG A 28 2.86 -7.78 3.15
N ALA A 29 3.15 -8.22 4.37
CA ALA A 29 3.70 -7.37 5.42
C ALA A 29 5.07 -6.78 5.06
N LEU A 30 5.94 -7.56 4.42
CA LEU A 30 7.24 -7.08 3.96
C LEU A 30 7.11 -6.05 2.83
N PHE A 31 6.19 -6.24 1.89
CA PHE A 31 5.91 -5.24 0.85
C PHE A 31 5.27 -3.97 1.42
N ALA A 32 4.41 -4.10 2.43
CA ALA A 32 3.85 -2.95 3.14
C ALA A 32 4.96 -2.13 3.81
N LYS A 33 5.86 -2.79 4.53
CA LYS A 33 7.04 -2.15 5.11
C LYS A 33 7.95 -1.52 4.06
N LEU A 34 8.12 -2.17 2.90
CA LEU A 34 8.92 -1.65 1.80
C LEU A 34 8.30 -0.39 1.18
N TRP A 35 6.98 -0.37 1.01
CA TRP A 35 6.23 0.82 0.58
C TRP A 35 6.36 1.96 1.58
N TRP A 36 6.19 1.67 2.86
CA TRP A 36 6.38 2.66 3.93
C TRP A 36 7.78 3.27 3.88
N ASN A 37 8.82 2.44 3.81
CA ASN A 37 10.21 2.90 3.69
C ASN A 37 10.44 3.73 2.43
N PHE A 38 9.81 3.35 1.30
CA PHE A 38 9.87 4.14 0.08
C PHE A 38 9.28 5.54 0.29
N ARG A 39 8.15 5.64 1.00
CA ARG A 39 7.44 6.89 1.28
C ARG A 39 8.13 7.79 2.30
N THR A 40 8.68 7.22 3.38
CA THR A 40 9.28 8.01 4.46
C THR A 40 10.76 8.30 4.25
N SER A 41 11.51 7.36 3.66
CA SER A 41 12.97 7.43 3.58
C SER A 41 13.41 7.99 2.23
N THR A 42 12.96 9.21 1.91
CA THR A 42 13.24 9.90 0.63
C THR A 42 14.73 10.18 0.40
N SER A 43 15.55 10.19 1.45
CA SER A 43 17.00 10.39 1.38
C SER A 43 17.78 9.13 0.99
N SER A 44 17.17 7.94 1.04
CA SER A 44 17.88 6.72 0.67
C SER A 44 18.13 6.67 -0.84
N LEU A 45 19.30 6.14 -1.25
CA LEU A 45 19.64 6.00 -2.66
C LEU A 45 18.59 5.17 -3.41
N TRP A 46 18.12 4.09 -2.78
CA TRP A 46 17.11 3.20 -3.32
C TRP A 46 15.77 3.93 -3.51
N SER A 47 15.25 4.63 -2.50
CA SER A 47 13.98 5.36 -2.63
C SER A 47 14.06 6.45 -3.71
N ARG A 48 15.18 7.18 -3.78
CA ARG A 48 15.40 8.19 -4.82
C ARG A 48 15.45 7.57 -6.22
N TYR A 49 16.14 6.45 -6.39
CA TYR A 49 16.19 5.73 -7.67
C TYR A 49 14.78 5.25 -8.08
N MET A 50 14.06 4.61 -7.17
CA MET A 50 12.71 4.08 -7.44
C MET A 50 11.73 5.21 -7.79
N GLY A 51 11.78 6.33 -7.06
CA GLY A 51 10.97 7.51 -7.33
C GLY A 51 11.26 8.11 -8.70
N ASN A 52 12.54 8.29 -9.04
CA ASN A 52 12.93 8.83 -10.35
C ASN A 52 12.56 7.90 -11.51
N LYS A 53 12.70 6.59 -11.32
CA LYS A 53 12.41 5.59 -12.35
C LYS A 53 10.92 5.45 -12.63
N TYR A 54 10.09 5.40 -11.58
CA TYR A 54 8.69 5.01 -11.71
C TYR A 54 7.70 6.17 -11.51
N CYS A 55 7.99 7.14 -10.65
CA CYS A 55 7.03 8.19 -10.31
C CYS A 55 7.05 9.36 -11.30
N LYS A 56 8.17 9.63 -11.98
CA LYS A 56 8.26 10.68 -13.03
C LYS A 56 7.67 12.05 -12.61
N LYS A 57 7.94 12.48 -11.38
CA LYS A 57 7.40 13.70 -10.71
C LYS A 57 5.92 13.65 -10.27
N LEU A 58 5.23 12.54 -10.48
CA LEU A 58 3.90 12.31 -9.90
C LEU A 58 4.03 11.88 -8.43
N HIS A 59 2.96 12.13 -7.66
CA HIS A 59 2.88 11.63 -6.29
C HIS A 59 2.80 10.08 -6.29
N PRO A 60 3.56 9.37 -5.44
CA PRO A 60 3.55 7.91 -5.37
C PRO A 60 2.16 7.26 -5.30
N THR A 61 1.19 7.92 -4.66
CA THR A 61 -0.19 7.41 -4.52
C THR A 61 -0.95 7.32 -5.85
N ILE A 62 -0.63 8.15 -6.85
CA ILE A 62 -1.38 8.21 -8.12
C ILE A 62 -0.65 7.54 -9.30
N VAL A 63 0.56 7.04 -9.08
CA VAL A 63 1.37 6.43 -10.12
C VAL A 63 0.73 5.13 -10.61
N LYS A 64 0.55 4.99 -11.92
CA LYS A 64 0.06 3.78 -12.56
C LYS A 64 1.21 2.82 -12.88
N ASN A 65 0.88 1.54 -13.03
CA ASN A 65 1.85 0.51 -13.39
C ASN A 65 2.20 0.60 -14.89
N SER A 66 3.35 1.18 -15.25
CA SER A 66 3.84 1.22 -16.63
C SER A 66 5.14 0.42 -16.78
N GLY A 67 5.07 -0.80 -17.32
CA GLY A 67 6.25 -1.62 -17.65
C GLY A 67 7.19 -1.89 -16.47
N ALA A 68 6.64 -2.04 -15.26
CA ALA A 68 7.43 -1.99 -14.05
C ALA A 68 7.95 -3.37 -13.57
N SER A 69 9.02 -3.35 -12.77
CA SER A 69 9.59 -4.55 -12.15
C SER A 69 8.57 -5.27 -11.26
N HIS A 70 8.78 -6.57 -11.03
CA HIS A 70 7.91 -7.36 -10.15
C HIS A 70 7.76 -6.76 -8.76
N VAL A 71 8.86 -6.24 -8.20
CA VAL A 71 8.88 -5.56 -6.89
C VAL A 71 7.99 -4.32 -6.91
N TRP A 72 8.13 -3.44 -7.92
CA TRP A 72 7.30 -2.23 -8.00
C TRP A 72 5.82 -2.57 -8.18
N ARG A 73 5.51 -3.58 -8.99
CA ARG A 73 4.13 -4.04 -9.18
C ARG A 73 3.51 -4.53 -7.88
N LYS A 74 4.23 -5.34 -7.10
CA LYS A 74 3.76 -5.81 -5.79
C LYS A 74 3.64 -4.67 -4.78
N MET A 75 4.55 -3.71 -4.81
CA MET A 75 4.45 -2.48 -4.02
C MET A 75 3.19 -1.69 -4.37
N LEU A 76 2.86 -1.51 -5.66
CA LEU A 76 1.64 -0.81 -6.08
C LEU A 76 0.36 -1.57 -5.69
N THR A 77 0.35 -2.90 -5.78
CA THR A 77 -0.78 -3.69 -5.25
C THR A 77 -0.93 -3.50 -3.75
N THR A 78 0.17 -3.57 -3.00
CA THR A 78 0.14 -3.43 -1.55
C THR A 78 -0.22 -2.00 -1.12
N ARG A 79 0.17 -0.99 -1.90
CA ARG A 79 -0.19 0.42 -1.67
C ARG A 79 -1.69 0.60 -1.50
N GLU A 80 -2.50 0.00 -2.36
CA GLU A 80 -3.97 0.12 -2.27
C GLU A 80 -4.49 -0.37 -0.92
N ASP A 81 -3.87 -1.41 -0.35
CA ASP A 81 -4.27 -1.96 0.94
C ASP A 81 -3.87 -1.07 2.14
N ILE A 82 -2.74 -0.37 2.07
CA ILE A 82 -2.12 0.26 3.26
C ILE A 82 -2.14 1.78 3.26
N GLU A 83 -2.36 2.42 2.11
CA GLU A 83 -2.26 3.88 2.00
C GLU A 83 -3.37 4.59 2.78
N HIS A 84 -4.54 3.96 2.92
CA HIS A 84 -5.64 4.46 3.75
C HIS A 84 -5.32 4.39 5.26
N ASP A 85 -4.51 3.43 5.69
CA ASP A 85 -4.08 3.26 7.07
C ASP A 85 -2.87 4.13 7.46
N ILE A 86 -2.21 4.73 6.47
CA ILE A 86 -1.09 5.64 6.69
C ILE A 86 -1.62 7.04 6.97
N TRP A 87 -1.19 7.63 8.09
CA TRP A 87 -1.51 9.00 8.46
C TRP A 87 -0.24 9.87 8.49
N TRP A 88 -0.34 11.07 7.92
CA TRP A 88 0.81 11.97 7.81
C TRP A 88 0.68 13.15 8.77
N GLN A 89 1.70 13.35 9.60
CA GLN A 89 1.82 14.55 10.43
C GLN A 89 2.58 15.65 9.70
N ILE A 90 1.93 16.78 9.53
CA ILE A 90 2.53 18.01 8.97
C ILE A 90 3.56 18.54 9.94
N LYS A 91 4.85 18.45 9.56
CA LYS A 91 5.92 19.11 10.32
C LYS A 91 6.89 19.88 9.43
N SER A 92 6.94 19.62 8.13
CA SER A 92 8.04 20.06 7.25
C SER A 92 7.64 20.51 5.83
N GLY A 93 6.36 20.67 5.51
CA GLY A 93 5.93 21.24 4.21
C GLY A 93 6.14 20.35 2.96
N ASN A 94 6.57 19.10 3.12
CA ASN A 94 6.77 18.14 2.02
C ASN A 94 5.57 17.22 1.77
N SER A 95 4.53 17.32 2.59
CA SER A 95 3.30 16.53 2.40
C SER A 95 2.36 17.26 1.44
N ILE A 96 1.74 16.51 0.53
CA ILE A 96 0.87 17.05 -0.50
C ILE A 96 -0.57 16.93 -0.02
N PHE A 97 -1.19 18.07 0.25
CA PHE A 97 -2.53 18.21 0.83
C PHE A 97 -3.57 17.27 0.20
N TRP A 98 -3.60 17.18 -1.13
CA TRP A 98 -4.58 16.39 -1.86
C TRP A 98 -4.40 14.87 -1.79
N PHE A 99 -3.16 14.39 -1.65
CA PHE A 99 -2.83 12.97 -1.88
C PHE A 99 -2.35 12.22 -0.64
N ASP A 100 -1.99 12.92 0.42
CA ASP A 100 -1.67 12.32 1.72
C ASP A 100 -2.95 12.26 2.58
N ASN A 101 -3.07 11.29 3.49
CA ASN A 101 -4.17 11.20 4.45
C ASN A 101 -3.80 11.91 5.77
N TRP A 102 -4.48 13.02 6.05
CA TRP A 102 -4.21 13.90 7.20
C TRP A 102 -5.27 13.76 8.28
N MET A 103 -6.53 13.56 7.87
CA MET A 103 -7.70 13.57 8.74
C MET A 103 -8.14 12.16 9.18
N LYS A 104 -7.40 11.12 8.80
CA LYS A 104 -7.75 9.70 8.98
C LYS A 104 -9.05 9.29 8.27
N GLN A 105 -9.53 10.13 7.36
CA GLN A 105 -10.70 9.87 6.51
C GLN A 105 -10.29 9.45 5.09
N GLY A 106 -8.98 9.30 4.85
CA GLY A 106 -8.42 9.08 3.51
C GLY A 106 -7.77 10.35 2.96
N ALA A 107 -7.12 10.21 1.80
CA ALA A 107 -6.64 11.38 1.07
C ALA A 107 -7.83 12.06 0.38
N LEU A 108 -7.84 13.40 0.36
CA LEU A 108 -8.95 14.18 -0.21
C LEU A 108 -9.26 13.82 -1.66
N TYR A 109 -8.24 13.44 -2.43
CA TYR A 109 -8.38 12.94 -3.79
C TYR A 109 -9.39 11.78 -3.92
N PHE A 110 -9.46 10.90 -2.92
CA PHE A 110 -10.40 9.77 -2.93
C PHE A 110 -11.78 10.18 -2.39
N ILE A 111 -11.81 11.05 -1.38
CA ILE A 111 -13.05 11.51 -0.74
C ILE A 111 -13.92 12.35 -1.69
N GLU A 112 -13.31 13.24 -2.50
CA GLU A 112 -14.09 14.02 -3.49
C GLU A 112 -14.66 13.15 -4.61
N GLY A 113 -13.96 12.08 -5.02
CA GLY A 113 -14.48 11.15 -6.01
C GLY A 113 -15.71 10.41 -5.51
N GLU A 114 -15.65 9.89 -4.28
CA GLU A 114 -16.77 9.18 -3.66
C GLU A 114 -17.99 10.10 -3.44
N ARG A 115 -17.77 11.36 -3.03
CA ARG A 115 -18.88 12.31 -2.84
C ARG A 115 -19.53 12.74 -4.15
N ALA A 116 -18.77 12.83 -5.24
CA ALA A 116 -19.32 13.14 -6.56
C ALA A 116 -20.19 11.98 -7.09
N ASP A 117 -19.79 10.74 -6.80
CA ASP A 117 -20.57 9.55 -7.17
C ASP A 117 -21.85 9.44 -6.31
N GLU A 118 -21.81 9.80 -5.02
CA GLU A 118 -23.00 9.83 -4.15
C GLU A 118 -24.01 10.93 -4.54
N GLU A 119 -23.55 12.12 -4.92
CA GLU A 119 -24.42 13.22 -5.40
C GLU A 119 -25.08 12.88 -6.76
N GLU A 120 -24.47 12.05 -7.61
CA GLU A 120 -25.12 11.56 -8.84
C GLU A 120 -26.19 10.49 -8.57
N ILE A 121 -26.05 9.70 -7.50
CA ILE A 121 -27.00 8.64 -7.12
C ILE A 121 -28.24 9.23 -6.43
N GLU A 122 -28.12 10.33 -5.67
CA GLU A 122 -29.27 10.98 -5.02
C GLU A 122 -30.15 11.81 -5.99
N VAL A 123 -29.67 12.10 -7.20
CA VAL A 123 -30.38 12.91 -8.20
C VAL A 123 -31.17 12.04 -9.21
N GLN A 124 -31.20 10.71 -9.03
CA GLN A 124 -32.01 9.78 -9.85
C GLN A 124 -33.34 9.37 -9.21
#